data_AF-A0A2C9WL07-F1
#
_entry.id   AF-A0A2C9WL07-F1
#
_cell.length_a   1.000
_cell.length_b   1.000
_cell.length_c   1.000
_cell.angle_alpha   90.00
_cell.angle_beta   90.00
_cell.angle_gamma   90.00
#
_symmetry.space_group_name_H-M   'P 1'
#
loop_
_entity.id
_entity.type
_entity.pdbx_description
1 polymer ?
#
loop_
_entity_poly.entity_id
_entity_poly.type
_entity_poly.pdbx_seq_one_letter_code
_entity_poly.pdbx_strand_id
1 'polypeptide(L)'
;MAPISILLFSSILLFSASSTGRALSFNYYEKTCPDVELIVTNAVKNAMVRDKTVPAALLRMHFHDCFIRGCDASVLLTSKGNNKAEKDGPPNVSLHAFYVIDNAKKEVEALCPGVVSCADILALAARDAIVLSGGPTWDVPKGRKDGRTSKASETIQLPAPTFNISQLQQSFSQRGLSMDDLVALSGGHTLGFSHCSSFQNRIRNFNATHDIDPTMNPSFAASLRSICPKSNAKNAGSPMDPSSTTFDNTYFKSILQGKTLFSSDQALLTSTGTKDLVSKFASSQDAFSKAFVKSMIKMSSITGGQEVRKDCRVVN
;
A
#
# COMPACT_ATOMS: atom_id res chain seq x y z
N MET A 1 39.44 -54.96 27.89
CA MET A 1 39.16 -53.64 28.49
C MET A 1 39.28 -52.60 27.40
N ALA A 2 38.16 -52.06 26.94
CA ALA A 2 38.10 -50.92 26.03
C ALA A 2 37.12 -49.91 26.65
N PRO A 3 37.48 -48.64 26.86
CA PRO A 3 36.60 -47.67 27.47
C PRO A 3 35.68 -47.05 26.40
N ILE A 4 34.38 -47.08 26.65
CA ILE A 4 33.37 -46.41 25.85
C ILE A 4 33.39 -44.93 26.25
N SER A 5 33.79 -44.05 25.33
CA SER A 5 33.70 -42.59 25.49
C SER A 5 32.27 -42.15 25.14
N ILE A 6 31.54 -41.62 26.13
CA ILE A 6 30.23 -41.02 25.93
C ILE A 6 30.42 -39.52 25.67
N LEU A 7 30.17 -39.09 24.43
CA LEU A 7 30.10 -37.68 24.05
C LEU A 7 28.70 -37.13 24.40
N LEU A 8 28.64 -36.27 25.41
CA LEU A 8 27.45 -35.49 25.76
C LEU A 8 27.32 -34.31 24.78
N PHE A 9 26.38 -34.41 23.84
CA PHE A 9 25.94 -33.27 23.03
C PHE A 9 25.08 -32.34 23.89
N SER A 10 25.63 -31.21 24.32
CA SER A 10 24.86 -30.12 24.93
C SER A 10 24.10 -29.38 23.83
N SER A 11 22.79 -29.60 23.77
CA SER A 11 21.86 -28.86 22.92
C SER A 11 21.66 -27.46 23.48
N ILE A 12 22.32 -26.47 22.88
CA ILE A 12 22.08 -25.05 23.15
C ILE A 12 20.68 -24.70 22.61
N LEU A 13 19.70 -24.63 23.51
CA LEU A 13 18.38 -24.06 23.23
C LEU A 13 18.55 -22.56 22.98
N LEU A 14 18.61 -22.17 21.70
CA LEU A 14 18.41 -20.79 21.28
C LEU A 14 16.97 -20.39 21.63
N PHE A 15 16.80 -19.74 22.78
CA PHE A 15 15.56 -19.01 23.09
C PHE A 15 15.46 -17.85 22.10
N SER A 16 14.70 -18.05 21.03
CA SER A 16 14.17 -16.95 20.23
C SER A 16 13.36 -16.07 21.18
N ALA A 17 13.88 -14.88 21.51
CA ALA A 17 13.12 -13.86 22.19
C ALA A 17 11.99 -13.44 21.25
N SER A 18 10.84 -14.09 21.36
CA SER A 18 9.60 -13.63 20.76
C SER A 18 9.36 -12.25 21.35
N SER A 19 9.55 -11.19 20.55
CA SER A 19 9.06 -9.87 20.92
C SER A 19 7.58 -10.04 21.27
N THR A 20 7.21 -9.76 22.51
CA THR A 20 5.81 -9.72 22.95
C THR A 20 5.16 -8.49 22.31
N GLY A 21 5.01 -8.53 20.99
CA GLY A 21 4.22 -7.57 20.24
C GLY A 21 2.82 -7.62 20.82
N ARG A 22 2.40 -6.52 21.43
CA ARG A 22 1.03 -6.40 21.92
C ARG A 22 0.13 -6.48 20.68
N ALA A 23 -0.76 -7.47 20.64
CA ALA A 23 -1.67 -7.61 19.51
C ALA A 23 -2.47 -6.31 19.31
N LEU A 24 -2.69 -5.95 18.05
CA LEU A 24 -3.54 -4.81 17.71
C LEU A 24 -4.96 -5.03 18.23
N SER A 25 -5.64 -3.96 18.62
CA SER A 25 -7.00 -4.02 19.14
C SER A 25 -7.92 -3.02 18.45
N PHE A 26 -9.17 -3.41 18.23
CA PHE A 26 -10.20 -2.51 17.71
C PHE A 26 -10.56 -1.37 18.68
N ASN A 27 -10.37 -1.57 19.98
CA ASN A 27 -10.72 -0.59 21.02
C ASN A 27 -9.50 0.06 21.72
N TYR A 28 -8.33 0.03 21.07
CA TYR A 28 -7.06 0.46 21.69
C TYR A 28 -7.10 1.88 22.29
N TYR A 29 -7.81 2.81 21.65
CA TYR A 29 -7.91 4.22 22.07
C TYR A 29 -9.23 4.59 22.77
N GLU A 30 -10.13 3.64 23.02
CA GLU A 30 -11.49 3.90 23.52
C GLU A 30 -11.50 4.73 24.81
N LYS A 31 -10.51 4.55 25.69
CA LYS A 31 -10.40 5.27 26.97
C LYS A 31 -9.42 6.45 26.95
N THR A 32 -8.50 6.49 26.00
CA THR A 32 -7.36 7.42 26.01
C THR A 32 -7.47 8.50 24.93
N CYS A 33 -8.17 8.21 23.83
CA CYS A 33 -8.50 9.17 22.78
C CYS A 33 -9.77 8.73 22.03
N PRO A 34 -10.95 8.80 22.67
CA PRO A 34 -12.20 8.26 22.12
C PRO A 34 -12.59 8.87 20.77
N ASP A 35 -12.24 10.13 20.52
CA ASP A 35 -12.61 10.86 19.31
C ASP A 35 -11.61 10.69 18.14
N VAL A 36 -10.58 9.84 18.28
CA VAL A 36 -9.50 9.71 17.28
C VAL A 36 -10.02 9.39 15.88
N GLU A 37 -10.99 8.49 15.74
CA GLU A 37 -11.52 8.13 14.42
C GLU A 37 -12.23 9.31 13.77
N LEU A 38 -13.04 10.06 14.54
CA LEU A 38 -13.75 11.23 14.04
C LEU A 38 -12.78 12.33 13.59
N ILE A 39 -11.72 12.57 14.35
CA ILE A 39 -10.70 13.57 14.02
C ILE A 39 -10.02 13.21 12.69
N VAL A 40 -9.58 11.95 12.54
CA VAL A 40 -8.93 11.49 11.29
C VAL A 40 -9.89 11.56 10.12
N THR A 41 -11.14 11.11 10.29
CA THR A 41 -12.18 11.18 9.24
C THR A 41 -12.42 12.61 8.78
N ASN A 42 -12.49 13.56 9.71
CA ASN A 42 -12.69 14.97 9.38
C ASN A 42 -11.49 15.55 8.60
N ALA A 43 -10.27 15.22 9.00
CA ALA A 43 -9.06 15.64 8.28
C ALA A 43 -9.06 15.12 6.83
N VAL A 44 -9.39 13.84 6.62
CA VAL A 44 -9.48 13.22 5.29
C VAL A 44 -10.60 13.85 4.47
N LYS A 45 -11.81 13.98 5.03
CA LYS A 45 -12.97 14.58 4.34
C LYS A 45 -12.68 16.00 3.89
N ASN A 46 -12.08 16.81 4.76
CA ASN A 46 -11.69 18.19 4.43
C ASN A 46 -10.67 18.26 3.30
N ALA A 47 -9.73 17.33 3.26
CA ALA A 47 -8.73 17.24 2.18
C ALA A 47 -9.36 16.80 0.85
N MET A 48 -10.24 15.80 0.87
CA MET A 48 -10.92 15.28 -0.33
C MET A 48 -11.80 16.31 -1.03
N VAL A 49 -12.42 17.23 -0.28
CA VAL A 49 -13.20 18.34 -0.85
C VAL A 49 -12.35 19.25 -1.73
N ARG A 50 -11.07 19.42 -1.39
CA ARG A 50 -10.13 20.31 -2.12
C ARG A 50 -9.34 19.58 -3.20
N ASP A 51 -9.05 18.30 -2.98
CA ASP A 51 -8.19 17.51 -3.85
C ASP A 51 -8.73 16.09 -3.98
N LYS A 52 -9.28 15.79 -5.16
CA LYS A 52 -9.85 14.47 -5.50
C LYS A 52 -8.82 13.34 -5.59
N THR A 53 -7.53 13.67 -5.59
CA THR A 53 -6.45 12.66 -5.66
C THR A 53 -6.05 12.13 -4.28
N VAL A 54 -6.49 12.79 -3.20
CA VAL A 54 -6.18 12.43 -1.81
C VAL A 54 -6.52 10.97 -1.47
N PRO A 55 -7.67 10.40 -1.85
CA PRO A 55 -8.00 9.03 -1.45
C PRO A 55 -7.00 7.99 -1.95
N ALA A 56 -6.66 8.07 -3.24
CA ALA A 56 -5.67 7.19 -3.85
C ALA A 56 -4.29 7.37 -3.22
N ALA A 57 -3.92 8.62 -2.90
CA ALA A 57 -2.64 8.94 -2.27
C ALA A 57 -2.51 8.33 -0.88
N LEU A 58 -3.54 8.46 -0.03
CA LEU A 58 -3.55 7.93 1.33
C LEU A 58 -3.55 6.40 1.35
N LEU A 59 -4.35 5.76 0.48
CA LEU A 59 -4.35 4.31 0.32
C LEU A 59 -2.95 3.80 -0.06
N ARG A 60 -2.33 4.42 -1.08
CA ARG A 60 -1.00 4.04 -1.56
C ARG A 60 0.08 4.32 -0.52
N MET A 61 -0.01 5.42 0.22
CA MET A 61 0.94 5.75 1.29
C MET A 61 0.93 4.69 2.38
N HIS A 62 -0.25 4.23 2.80
CA HIS A 62 -0.38 3.15 3.79
C HIS A 62 0.17 1.82 3.27
N PHE A 63 -0.10 1.47 2.00
CA PHE A 63 0.51 0.31 1.36
C PHE A 63 2.05 0.40 1.36
N HIS A 64 2.62 1.56 0.99
CA HIS A 64 4.06 1.76 0.94
C HIS A 64 4.73 1.68 2.31
N ASP A 65 4.08 2.21 3.35
CA ASP A 65 4.55 2.08 4.74
C ASP A 65 4.67 0.61 5.14
N CYS A 66 3.57 -0.14 5.02
CA CYS A 66 3.49 -1.54 5.40
C CYS A 66 4.48 -2.46 4.63
N PHE A 67 4.83 -2.09 3.40
CA PHE A 67 5.69 -2.89 2.51
C PHE A 67 7.19 -2.64 2.64
N ILE A 68 7.66 -1.73 3.51
CA ILE A 68 9.11 -1.52 3.72
C ILE A 68 9.55 -2.10 5.06
N ARG A 69 9.09 -1.55 6.19
CA ARG A 69 9.47 -2.01 7.55
C ARG A 69 8.28 -2.49 8.39
N GLY A 70 7.13 -2.67 7.76
CA GLY A 70 5.85 -2.82 8.44
C GLY A 70 5.17 -1.47 8.58
N CYS A 71 3.91 -1.48 9.01
CA CYS A 71 3.09 -0.28 9.16
C CYS A 71 3.54 0.49 10.40
N ASP A 72 4.65 1.22 10.29
CA ASP A 72 5.32 1.92 11.37
C ASP A 72 5.48 3.43 11.08
N ALA A 73 4.79 3.95 10.07
CA ALA A 73 4.86 5.33 9.62
C ALA A 73 6.28 5.82 9.27
N SER A 74 7.21 4.91 8.95
CA SER A 74 8.55 5.23 8.45
C SER A 74 8.48 6.04 7.15
N VAL A 75 7.44 5.85 6.33
CA VAL A 75 7.20 6.63 5.11
C VAL A 75 6.99 8.13 5.37
N LEU A 76 6.55 8.51 6.58
CA LEU A 76 6.25 9.90 6.95
C LEU A 76 7.50 10.69 7.40
N LEU A 77 8.59 10.01 7.74
CA LEU A 77 9.83 10.65 8.17
C LEU A 77 10.43 11.51 7.05
N THR A 78 11.09 12.59 7.46
CA THR A 78 11.74 13.52 6.54
C THR A 78 13.25 13.32 6.50
N SER A 79 13.85 13.62 5.35
CA SER A 79 15.31 13.59 5.19
C SER A 79 16.00 14.49 6.21
N LYS A 80 17.07 13.99 6.83
CA LYS A 80 17.86 14.73 7.83
C LYS A 80 19.34 14.46 7.63
N GLY A 81 20.13 15.54 7.50
CA GLY A 81 21.56 15.44 7.22
C GLY A 81 21.83 14.63 5.95
N ASN A 82 22.69 13.62 6.06
CA ASN A 82 23.04 12.73 4.95
C ASN A 82 22.04 11.57 4.73
N ASN A 83 21.02 11.42 5.59
CA ASN A 83 20.01 10.39 5.42
C ASN A 83 18.87 10.88 4.51
N LYS A 84 18.71 10.24 3.35
CA LYS A 84 17.53 10.42 2.50
C LYS A 84 16.41 9.50 2.98
N ALA A 85 15.25 10.07 3.31
CA ALA A 85 14.08 9.34 3.77
C ALA A 85 13.35 8.63 2.62
N GLU A 86 12.51 7.65 2.95
CA GLU A 86 11.73 6.88 1.98
C GLU A 86 10.94 7.76 1.03
N LYS A 87 10.30 8.82 1.52
CA LYS A 87 9.50 9.74 0.69
C LYS A 87 10.30 10.39 -0.46
N ASP A 88 11.63 10.45 -0.33
CA ASP A 88 12.53 11.05 -1.31
C ASP A 88 13.16 10.00 -2.26
N GLY A 89 12.86 8.70 -2.06
CA GLY A 89 13.30 7.60 -2.92
C GLY A 89 12.24 7.21 -3.96
N PRO A 90 12.61 6.81 -5.20
CA PRO A 90 11.65 6.21 -6.13
C PRO A 90 11.12 4.86 -5.61
N PRO A 91 9.82 4.56 -5.71
CA PRO A 91 8.76 5.31 -6.38
C PRO A 91 7.99 6.29 -5.46
N ASN A 92 8.45 6.54 -4.23
CA ASN A 92 7.76 7.38 -3.24
C ASN A 92 7.84 8.88 -3.52
N VAL A 93 8.75 9.33 -4.39
CA VAL A 93 8.77 10.73 -4.86
C VAL A 93 7.46 11.18 -5.50
N SER A 94 6.60 10.24 -5.92
CA SER A 94 5.25 10.51 -6.42
C SER A 94 4.14 10.36 -5.37
N LEU A 95 4.47 9.99 -4.12
CA LEU A 95 3.50 10.08 -3.02
C LEU A 95 3.25 11.56 -2.69
N HIS A 96 2.02 11.85 -2.31
CA HIS A 96 1.57 13.18 -1.89
C HIS A 96 0.51 13.05 -0.79
N ALA A 97 -0.15 14.14 -0.44
CA ALA A 97 -1.16 14.20 0.63
C ALA A 97 -0.64 13.92 2.06
N PHE A 98 0.68 13.95 2.30
CA PHE A 98 1.28 13.85 3.64
C PHE A 98 0.70 14.86 4.65
N TYR A 99 0.34 16.06 4.15
CA TYR A 99 -0.26 17.12 4.96
C TYR A 99 -1.57 16.71 5.65
N VAL A 100 -2.30 15.71 5.11
CA VAL A 100 -3.53 15.20 5.72
C VAL A 100 -3.20 14.49 7.03
N ILE A 101 -2.13 13.70 7.03
CA ILE A 101 -1.64 13.01 8.23
C ILE A 101 -1.08 14.01 9.23
N ASP A 102 -0.33 15.02 8.77
CA ASP A 102 0.19 16.08 9.64
C ASP A 102 -0.94 16.89 10.32
N ASN A 103 -2.00 17.23 9.57
CA ASN A 103 -3.15 17.95 10.10
C ASN A 103 -3.93 17.11 11.12
N ALA A 104 -4.22 15.85 10.79
CA ALA A 104 -4.86 14.92 11.71
C ALA A 104 -4.03 14.75 12.98
N LYS A 105 -2.71 14.56 12.85
CA LYS A 105 -1.80 14.43 13.99
C LYS A 105 -1.80 15.66 14.87
N LYS A 106 -1.79 16.86 14.28
CA LYS A 106 -1.84 18.12 15.03
C LYS A 106 -3.11 18.23 15.87
N GLU A 107 -4.26 17.89 15.31
CA GLU A 107 -5.55 17.92 16.03
C GLU A 107 -5.59 16.84 17.13
N VAL A 108 -5.11 15.64 16.83
CA VAL A 108 -5.02 14.55 17.80
C VAL A 108 -4.08 14.91 18.96
N GLU A 109 -2.92 15.50 18.71
CA GLU A 109 -2.01 15.92 19.79
C GLU A 109 -2.56 17.05 20.65
N ALA A 110 -3.45 17.89 20.10
CA ALA A 110 -4.12 18.94 20.88
C ALA A 110 -5.13 18.37 21.88
N LEU A 111 -5.74 17.23 21.57
CA LEU A 111 -6.79 16.60 22.40
C LEU A 111 -6.26 15.43 23.24
N CYS A 112 -5.31 14.67 22.70
CA CYS A 112 -4.77 13.43 23.25
C CYS A 112 -3.23 13.40 23.15
N PRO A 113 -2.50 14.28 23.88
CA PRO A 113 -1.06 14.46 23.70
C PRO A 113 -0.27 13.17 23.92
N GLY A 114 0.56 12.78 22.94
CA GLY A 114 1.45 11.62 23.03
C GLY A 114 0.75 10.25 23.07
N VAL A 115 -0.54 10.18 22.72
CA VAL A 115 -1.33 8.93 22.81
C VAL A 115 -1.32 8.15 21.50
N VAL A 116 -1.64 8.82 20.39
CA VAL A 116 -1.94 8.15 19.11
C VAL A 116 -0.72 8.16 18.20
N SER A 117 -0.31 7.00 17.69
CA SER A 117 0.83 6.91 16.76
C SER A 117 0.49 7.46 15.38
N CYS A 118 1.50 7.93 14.66
CA CYS A 118 1.33 8.31 13.26
C CYS A 118 0.95 7.11 12.38
N ALA A 119 1.45 5.93 12.72
CA ALA A 119 1.09 4.67 12.06
C ALA A 119 -0.41 4.36 12.15
N ASP A 120 -1.04 4.57 13.30
CA ASP A 120 -2.50 4.37 13.43
C ASP A 120 -3.31 5.47 12.75
N ILE A 121 -2.83 6.72 12.73
CA ILE A 121 -3.47 7.79 11.95
C ILE A 121 -3.45 7.46 10.46
N LEU A 122 -2.33 6.96 9.93
CA LEU A 122 -2.21 6.57 8.52
C LEU A 122 -3.15 5.40 8.18
N ALA A 123 -3.24 4.39 9.05
CA ALA A 123 -4.16 3.26 8.85
C ALA A 123 -5.64 3.69 8.86
N LEU A 124 -6.03 4.58 9.78
CA LEU A 124 -7.38 5.16 9.84
C LEU A 124 -7.66 6.01 8.59
N ALA A 125 -6.71 6.85 8.18
CA ALA A 125 -6.85 7.70 7.01
C ALA A 125 -7.02 6.90 5.72
N ALA A 126 -6.32 5.76 5.59
CA ALA A 126 -6.51 4.84 4.47
C ALA A 126 -7.90 4.19 4.46
N ARG A 127 -8.47 3.82 5.63
CA ARG A 127 -9.86 3.34 5.72
C ARG A 127 -10.84 4.42 5.29
N ASP A 128 -10.68 5.63 5.82
CA ASP A 128 -11.58 6.75 5.54
C ASP A 128 -11.53 7.15 4.06
N ALA A 129 -10.35 7.13 3.43
CA ALA A 129 -10.19 7.34 1.99
C ALA A 129 -11.03 6.37 1.15
N ILE A 130 -11.10 5.09 1.54
CA ILE A 130 -11.88 4.06 0.84
C ILE A 130 -13.38 4.29 1.05
N VAL A 131 -13.81 4.46 2.30
CA VAL A 131 -15.22 4.67 2.65
C VAL A 131 -15.77 5.92 1.96
N LEU A 132 -15.05 7.04 2.03
CA LEU A 132 -15.47 8.31 1.42
C LEU A 132 -15.44 8.27 -0.11
N SER A 133 -14.76 7.29 -0.71
CA SER A 133 -14.78 7.02 -2.15
C SER A 133 -15.86 6.02 -2.55
N GLY A 134 -16.76 5.61 -1.63
CA GLY A 134 -17.86 4.67 -1.90
C GLY A 134 -17.51 3.19 -1.68
N GLY A 135 -16.33 2.90 -1.13
CA GLY A 135 -15.90 1.55 -0.82
C GLY A 135 -16.46 1.01 0.50
N PRO A 136 -16.06 -0.22 0.90
CA PRO A 136 -16.51 -0.83 2.15
C PRO A 136 -15.91 -0.13 3.37
N THR A 137 -16.63 -0.22 4.50
CA THR A 137 -16.12 0.15 5.82
C THR A 137 -15.62 -1.08 6.58
N TRP A 138 -14.73 -0.85 7.55
CA TRP A 138 -14.28 -1.86 8.51
C TRP A 138 -13.72 -1.19 9.77
N ASP A 139 -13.67 -1.97 10.85
CA ASP A 139 -13.00 -1.58 12.08
C ASP A 139 -11.49 -1.72 11.91
N VAL A 140 -10.75 -0.63 12.05
CA VAL A 140 -9.29 -0.65 11.92
C VAL A 140 -8.69 -1.16 13.25
N PRO A 141 -7.94 -2.27 13.29
CA PRO A 141 -7.17 -2.65 14.47
C PRO A 141 -6.08 -1.59 14.71
N LYS A 142 -5.93 -1.14 15.96
CA LYS A 142 -5.07 -0.03 16.39
C LYS A 142 -4.06 -0.51 17.43
N GLY A 143 -3.07 0.33 17.74
CA GLY A 143 -1.99 0.06 18.68
C GLY A 143 -0.60 -0.03 18.02
N ARG A 144 -0.46 0.39 16.77
CA ARG A 144 0.85 0.43 16.09
C ARG A 144 1.77 1.44 16.77
N LYS A 145 3.08 1.24 16.62
CA LYS A 145 4.11 2.18 17.07
C LYS A 145 4.86 2.73 15.87
N ASP A 146 5.44 3.90 16.08
CA ASP A 146 6.16 4.62 15.05
C ASP A 146 7.62 4.14 14.96
N GLY A 147 8.08 3.96 13.73
CA GLY A 147 9.44 3.62 13.36
C GLY A 147 10.39 4.80 13.45
N ARG A 148 11.66 4.51 13.73
CA ARG A 148 12.74 5.51 13.87
C ARG A 148 13.67 5.56 12.65
N THR A 149 13.45 4.71 11.65
CA THR A 149 14.32 4.58 10.48
C THR A 149 13.48 4.73 9.22
N SER A 150 13.96 5.56 8.30
CA SER A 150 13.41 5.73 6.96
C SER A 150 14.56 5.97 5.99
N LYS A 151 14.65 5.12 4.96
CA LYS A 151 15.76 5.15 3.99
C LYS A 151 15.24 5.06 2.57
N ALA A 152 15.61 6.03 1.74
CA ALA A 152 15.31 6.05 0.31
C ALA A 152 15.82 4.79 -0.42
N SER A 153 16.90 4.16 0.05
CA SER A 153 17.41 2.92 -0.54
C SER A 153 16.49 1.71 -0.33
N GLU A 154 15.58 1.76 0.64
CA GLU A 154 14.71 0.64 1.00
C GLU A 154 13.43 0.61 0.17
N THR A 155 13.12 1.68 -0.58
CA THR A 155 11.96 1.76 -1.47
C THR A 155 12.03 0.77 -2.64
N ILE A 156 13.21 0.21 -2.93
CA ILE A 156 13.40 -0.87 -3.91
C ILE A 156 12.67 -2.17 -3.53
N GLN A 157 12.22 -2.30 -2.28
CA GLN A 157 11.41 -3.42 -1.82
C GLN A 157 9.95 -3.35 -2.29
N LEU A 158 9.50 -2.17 -2.74
CA LEU A 158 8.14 -1.98 -3.24
C LEU A 158 7.98 -2.69 -4.60
N PRO A 159 6.85 -3.39 -4.83
CA PRO A 159 6.63 -4.07 -6.10
C PRO A 159 6.54 -3.07 -7.25
N ALA A 160 7.26 -3.34 -8.34
CA ALA A 160 7.28 -2.47 -9.51
C ALA A 160 6.07 -2.76 -10.42
N PRO A 161 5.57 -1.75 -11.16
CA PRO A 161 4.45 -1.93 -12.10
C PRO A 161 4.79 -2.87 -13.28
N THR A 162 6.06 -3.20 -13.47
CA THR A 162 6.57 -4.10 -14.51
C THR A 162 6.71 -5.54 -14.03
N PHE A 163 6.44 -5.84 -12.76
CA PHE A 163 6.61 -7.19 -12.20
C PHE A 163 5.66 -8.20 -12.86
N ASN A 164 6.18 -9.42 -13.07
CA ASN A 164 5.37 -10.58 -13.43
C ASN A 164 4.73 -11.21 -12.19
N ILE A 165 3.88 -12.23 -12.41
CA ILE A 165 3.11 -12.84 -11.31
C ILE A 165 4.00 -13.49 -10.24
N SER A 166 5.13 -14.08 -10.62
CA SER A 166 6.06 -14.72 -9.68
C SER A 166 6.80 -13.69 -8.82
N GLN A 167 7.18 -12.56 -9.40
CA GLN A 167 7.79 -11.45 -8.67
C GLN A 167 6.79 -10.81 -7.68
N LEU A 168 5.53 -10.64 -8.10
CA LEU A 168 4.45 -10.16 -7.22
C LEU A 168 4.21 -11.13 -6.06
N GLN A 169 4.13 -12.44 -6.35
CA GLN A 169 4.00 -13.48 -5.33
C GLN A 169 5.15 -13.43 -4.31
N GLN A 170 6.39 -13.28 -4.79
CA GLN A 170 7.55 -13.19 -3.91
C GLN A 170 7.49 -11.95 -3.02
N SER A 171 7.17 -10.78 -3.59
CA SER A 171 7.06 -9.52 -2.85
C SER A 171 6.00 -9.59 -1.75
N PHE A 172 4.81 -10.14 -2.05
CA PHE A 172 3.73 -10.27 -1.07
C PHE A 172 4.01 -11.35 -0.02
N SER A 173 4.59 -12.49 -0.41
CA SER A 173 4.89 -13.57 0.53
C SER A 173 5.96 -13.19 1.56
N GLN A 174 6.92 -12.34 1.21
CA GLN A 174 7.88 -11.74 2.16
C GLN A 174 7.20 -10.91 3.27
N ARG A 175 5.94 -10.50 3.05
CA ARG A 175 5.10 -9.76 4.01
C ARG A 175 4.01 -10.63 4.64
N GLY A 176 4.07 -11.94 4.44
CA GLY A 176 3.06 -12.89 4.93
C GLY A 176 1.71 -12.79 4.21
N LEU A 177 1.66 -12.13 3.05
CA LEU A 177 0.46 -11.96 2.25
C LEU A 177 0.37 -13.04 1.16
N SER A 178 -0.83 -13.58 0.94
CA SER A 178 -1.08 -14.65 -0.03
C SER A 178 -1.37 -14.10 -1.43
N MET A 179 -1.56 -15.00 -2.40
CA MET A 179 -2.04 -14.63 -3.73
C MET A 179 -3.46 -14.03 -3.71
N ASP A 180 -4.33 -14.48 -2.80
CA ASP A 180 -5.63 -13.87 -2.59
C ASP A 180 -5.49 -12.42 -2.13
N ASP A 181 -4.56 -12.15 -1.21
CA ASP A 181 -4.25 -10.80 -0.73
C ASP A 181 -3.70 -9.93 -1.86
N LEU A 182 -2.82 -10.48 -2.71
CA LEU A 182 -2.32 -9.80 -3.90
C LEU A 182 -3.46 -9.36 -4.82
N VAL A 183 -4.36 -10.27 -5.19
CA VAL A 183 -5.45 -9.93 -6.12
C VAL A 183 -6.42 -8.92 -5.50
N ALA A 184 -6.78 -9.10 -4.22
CA ALA A 184 -7.67 -8.19 -3.52
C ALA A 184 -7.06 -6.78 -3.40
N LEU A 185 -5.82 -6.67 -2.90
CA LEU A 185 -5.16 -5.38 -2.67
C LEU A 185 -4.81 -4.65 -3.98
N SER A 186 -4.56 -5.39 -5.07
CA SER A 186 -4.42 -4.79 -6.41
C SER A 186 -5.69 -4.04 -6.83
N GLY A 187 -6.85 -4.40 -6.28
CA GLY A 187 -8.10 -3.64 -6.45
C GLY A 187 -8.03 -2.18 -6.00
N GLY A 188 -7.03 -1.80 -5.19
CA GLY A 188 -6.75 -0.39 -4.88
C GLY A 188 -6.46 0.47 -6.11
N HIS A 189 -6.03 -0.14 -7.22
CA HIS A 189 -5.86 0.53 -8.52
C HIS A 189 -7.18 0.94 -9.18
N THR A 190 -8.35 0.70 -8.56
CA THR A 190 -9.60 1.36 -8.98
C THR A 190 -9.59 2.86 -8.70
N LEU A 191 -8.67 3.34 -7.85
CA LEU A 191 -8.51 4.76 -7.55
C LEU A 191 -7.24 5.34 -8.18
N GLY A 192 -7.31 6.62 -8.53
CA GLY A 192 -6.14 7.46 -8.75
C GLY A 192 -5.64 7.51 -10.19
N PHE A 193 -4.36 7.84 -10.31
CA PHE A 193 -3.72 8.25 -11.55
C PHE A 193 -2.31 7.67 -11.62
N SER A 194 -1.84 7.38 -12.82
CA SER A 194 -0.46 7.00 -13.06
C SER A 194 0.21 7.84 -14.13
N HIS A 195 1.47 8.19 -13.86
CA HIS A 195 2.32 8.84 -14.84
C HIS A 195 2.75 7.85 -15.93
N CYS A 196 2.94 8.36 -17.14
CA CYS A 196 3.36 7.57 -18.29
C CYS A 196 4.61 6.73 -17.99
N SER A 197 5.57 7.25 -17.21
CA SER A 197 6.81 6.56 -16.83
C SER A 197 6.59 5.18 -16.20
N SER A 198 5.43 4.93 -15.60
CA SER A 198 5.11 3.67 -14.93
C SER A 198 4.56 2.58 -15.86
N PHE A 199 4.14 2.93 -17.08
CA PHE A 199 3.54 1.97 -18.03
C PHE A 199 4.00 2.17 -19.48
N GLN A 200 4.90 3.12 -19.76
CA GLN A 200 5.33 3.43 -21.12
C GLN A 200 5.94 2.22 -21.84
N ASN A 201 6.58 1.31 -21.08
CA ASN A 201 7.13 0.07 -21.59
C ASN A 201 6.08 -0.85 -22.23
N ARG A 202 4.80 -0.73 -21.84
CA ARG A 202 3.72 -1.55 -22.43
C ARG A 202 3.21 -1.01 -23.76
N ILE A 203 3.40 0.28 -24.01
CA ILE A 203 2.86 0.95 -25.20
C ILE A 203 3.94 1.29 -26.24
N ARG A 204 5.22 1.07 -25.89
CA ARG A 204 6.40 1.23 -26.75
C ARG A 204 7.52 0.31 -26.27
N ASN A 205 8.26 -0.28 -27.22
CA ASN A 205 9.42 -1.14 -26.96
C ASN A 205 9.14 -2.24 -25.91
N PHE A 206 7.98 -2.90 -25.99
CA PHE A 206 7.59 -3.88 -24.98
C PHE A 206 8.57 -5.05 -24.86
N ASN A 207 8.98 -5.64 -25.99
CA ASN A 207 10.06 -6.62 -26.04
C ASN A 207 10.69 -6.66 -27.45
N ALA A 208 11.60 -7.61 -27.68
CA ALA A 208 12.32 -7.74 -28.94
C ALA A 208 11.42 -8.04 -30.16
N THR A 209 10.20 -8.55 -29.95
CA THR A 209 9.28 -8.95 -31.03
C THR A 209 8.01 -8.11 -31.11
N HIS A 210 7.69 -7.33 -30.07
CA HIS A 210 6.46 -6.53 -29.99
C HIS A 210 6.77 -5.11 -29.50
N ASP A 211 6.34 -4.10 -30.26
CA ASP A 211 6.40 -2.69 -29.82
C ASP A 211 5.38 -2.40 -28.70
N ILE A 212 4.19 -2.99 -28.79
CA ILE A 212 3.10 -2.85 -27.82
C ILE A 212 2.87 -4.22 -27.15
N ASP A 213 2.59 -4.21 -25.86
CA ASP A 213 2.21 -5.41 -25.11
C ASP A 213 1.01 -6.12 -25.77
N PRO A 214 1.16 -7.37 -26.23
CA PRO A 214 0.10 -8.09 -26.94
C PRO A 214 -1.11 -8.41 -26.05
N THR A 215 -0.99 -8.28 -24.73
CA THR A 215 -2.10 -8.47 -23.79
C THR A 215 -2.97 -7.21 -23.62
N MET A 216 -2.52 -6.07 -24.14
CA MET A 216 -3.25 -4.81 -24.05
C MET A 216 -4.26 -4.65 -25.19
N ASN A 217 -5.45 -4.13 -24.88
CA ASN A 217 -6.45 -3.82 -25.89
C ASN A 217 -5.89 -2.79 -26.91
N PRO A 218 -5.93 -3.05 -28.23
CA PRO A 218 -5.29 -2.19 -29.23
C PRO A 218 -5.78 -0.74 -29.22
N SER A 219 -7.10 -0.52 -29.10
CA SER A 219 -7.67 0.83 -29.06
C SER A 219 -7.28 1.58 -27.78
N PHE A 220 -7.20 0.86 -26.66
CA PHE A 220 -6.71 1.42 -25.40
C PHE A 220 -5.22 1.80 -25.50
N ALA A 221 -4.38 0.92 -26.07
CA ALA A 221 -2.97 1.21 -26.30
C ALA A 221 -2.76 2.44 -27.20
N ALA A 222 -3.57 2.58 -28.25
CA ALA A 222 -3.55 3.76 -29.12
C ALA A 222 -3.88 5.06 -28.37
N SER A 223 -4.90 5.02 -27.50
CA SER A 223 -5.26 6.15 -26.62
C SER A 223 -4.13 6.50 -25.65
N LEU A 224 -3.51 5.51 -25.00
CA LEU A 224 -2.37 5.76 -24.11
C LEU A 224 -1.16 6.33 -24.85
N ARG A 225 -0.91 5.94 -26.11
CA ARG A 225 0.17 6.50 -26.93
C ARG A 225 -0.05 7.97 -27.28
N SER A 226 -1.29 8.42 -27.44
CA SER A 226 -1.60 9.84 -27.70
C SER A 226 -1.41 10.68 -26.44
N ILE A 227 -1.79 10.15 -25.27
CA ILE A 227 -1.61 10.79 -23.95
C ILE A 227 -0.13 10.85 -23.55
N CYS A 228 0.64 9.81 -23.85
CA CYS A 228 2.03 9.67 -23.46
C CYS A 228 2.96 9.91 -24.65
N PRO A 229 3.38 11.16 -24.96
CA PRO A 229 4.29 11.44 -26.06
C PRO A 229 5.70 10.85 -25.82
N LYS A 230 6.47 10.64 -26.89
CA LYS A 230 7.85 10.10 -26.80
C LYS A 230 8.80 11.02 -26.02
N SER A 231 8.54 12.32 -26.00
CA SER A 231 9.36 13.32 -25.32
C SER A 231 9.22 13.34 -23.80
N ASN A 232 8.53 12.35 -23.19
CA ASN A 232 8.32 12.23 -21.74
C ASN A 232 7.94 13.57 -21.11
N ALA A 233 6.84 14.15 -21.60
CA ALA A 233 6.29 15.37 -21.05
C ALA A 233 6.08 15.20 -19.53
N LYS A 234 6.64 16.14 -18.76
CA LYS A 234 6.46 16.16 -17.30
C LYS A 234 4.97 16.12 -16.99
N ASN A 235 4.57 15.24 -16.07
CA ASN A 235 3.20 15.05 -15.60
C ASN A 235 2.20 14.41 -16.59
N ALA A 236 2.63 13.96 -17.78
CA ALA A 236 1.76 13.16 -18.63
C ALA A 236 1.40 11.82 -17.96
N GLY A 237 0.16 11.37 -18.13
CA GLY A 237 -0.34 10.14 -17.52
C GLY A 237 -1.85 9.96 -17.73
N SER A 238 -2.39 8.90 -17.15
CA SER A 238 -3.80 8.51 -17.28
C SER A 238 -4.38 8.17 -15.91
N PRO A 239 -5.69 8.40 -15.68
CA PRO A 239 -6.42 7.74 -14.61
C PRO A 239 -6.19 6.21 -14.65
N MET A 240 -6.13 5.59 -13.47
CA MET A 240 -5.89 4.15 -13.32
C MET A 240 -7.03 3.30 -13.89
N ASP A 241 -8.27 3.77 -13.72
CA ASP A 241 -9.46 3.21 -14.35
C ASP A 241 -10.45 4.36 -14.74
N PRO A 242 -11.55 4.05 -15.46
CA PRO A 242 -12.55 5.06 -15.84
C PRO A 242 -13.33 5.69 -14.66
N SER A 243 -13.40 5.03 -13.51
CA SER A 243 -14.09 5.47 -12.29
C SER A 243 -13.10 5.89 -11.19
N SER A 244 -11.94 6.44 -11.56
CA SER A 244 -10.76 6.70 -10.70
C SER A 244 -10.94 7.47 -9.37
N THR A 245 -12.14 7.98 -9.07
CA THR A 245 -12.49 8.62 -7.79
C THR A 245 -13.54 7.85 -6.99
N THR A 246 -13.96 6.69 -7.48
CA THR A 246 -14.99 5.82 -6.89
C THR A 246 -14.38 4.45 -6.68
N PHE A 247 -14.46 3.94 -5.46
CA PHE A 247 -13.91 2.64 -5.13
C PHE A 247 -14.90 1.55 -5.53
N ASP A 248 -14.66 0.91 -6.68
CA ASP A 248 -15.54 -0.12 -7.23
C ASP A 248 -14.75 -1.27 -7.89
N ASN A 249 -15.45 -2.18 -8.56
CA ASN A 249 -14.86 -3.34 -9.21
C ASN A 249 -14.56 -3.14 -10.71
N THR A 250 -14.60 -1.90 -11.20
CA THR A 250 -14.29 -1.54 -12.60
C THR A 250 -12.85 -1.89 -12.94
N TYR A 251 -11.93 -1.79 -11.98
CA TYR A 251 -10.57 -2.31 -12.11
C TYR A 251 -10.54 -3.77 -12.62
N PHE A 252 -11.27 -4.69 -11.97
CA PHE A 252 -11.27 -6.10 -12.38
C PHE A 252 -11.94 -6.33 -13.72
N LYS A 253 -13.01 -5.59 -14.03
CA LYS A 253 -13.63 -5.60 -15.36
C LYS A 253 -12.66 -5.13 -16.44
N SER A 254 -11.83 -4.14 -16.13
CA SER A 254 -10.83 -3.58 -17.05
C SER A 254 -9.67 -4.54 -17.29
N ILE A 255 -9.21 -5.28 -16.27
CA ILE A 255 -8.20 -6.35 -16.44
C ILE A 255 -8.67 -7.38 -17.48
N LEU A 256 -9.91 -7.86 -17.36
CA LEU A 256 -10.49 -8.85 -18.28
C LEU A 256 -10.62 -8.33 -19.72
N GLN A 257 -10.69 -7.00 -19.89
CA GLN A 257 -10.76 -6.35 -21.20
C GLN A 257 -9.38 -5.97 -21.76
N GLY A 258 -8.29 -6.24 -21.05
CA GLY A 258 -6.94 -5.78 -21.44
C GLY A 258 -6.78 -4.26 -21.36
N LYS A 259 -7.53 -3.60 -20.46
CA LYS A 259 -7.60 -2.13 -20.32
C LYS A 259 -7.02 -1.63 -19.00
N THR A 260 -5.87 -2.17 -18.59
CA THR A 260 -5.12 -1.72 -17.42
C THR A 260 -3.79 -1.09 -17.80
N LEU A 261 -3.27 -0.24 -16.93
CA LEU A 261 -2.01 0.47 -17.18
C LEU A 261 -0.80 -0.44 -16.95
N PHE A 262 -0.72 -1.16 -15.83
CA PHE A 262 0.51 -1.83 -15.44
C PHE A 262 0.62 -3.27 -15.94
N SER A 263 1.85 -3.73 -16.16
CA SER A 263 2.11 -5.13 -16.49
C SER A 263 1.76 -6.02 -15.30
N SER A 264 1.98 -5.52 -14.08
CA SER A 264 1.59 -6.18 -12.83
C SER A 264 0.08 -6.44 -12.73
N ASP A 265 -0.75 -5.52 -13.24
CA ASP A 265 -2.21 -5.70 -13.23
C ASP A 265 -2.62 -6.81 -14.19
N GLN A 266 -2.09 -6.78 -15.42
CA GLN A 266 -2.40 -7.78 -16.44
C GLN A 266 -1.81 -9.15 -16.09
N ALA A 267 -0.71 -9.20 -15.33
CA ALA A 267 -0.10 -10.42 -14.83
C ALA A 267 -1.04 -11.21 -13.90
N LEU A 268 -2.06 -10.59 -13.31
CA LEU A 268 -3.06 -11.30 -12.50
C LEU A 268 -3.87 -12.34 -13.31
N LEU A 269 -3.86 -12.26 -14.65
CA LEU A 269 -4.52 -13.26 -15.50
C LEU A 269 -3.62 -14.47 -15.86
N THR A 270 -2.34 -14.48 -15.49
CA THR A 270 -1.41 -15.53 -15.95
C THR A 270 -1.48 -16.82 -15.17
N SER A 271 -2.03 -16.82 -13.94
CA SER A 271 -2.26 -18.03 -13.15
C SER A 271 -3.75 -18.32 -13.04
N THR A 272 -4.15 -19.60 -13.05
CA THR A 272 -5.56 -20.00 -12.95
C THR A 272 -6.23 -19.45 -11.69
N GLY A 273 -5.59 -19.61 -10.54
CA GLY A 273 -6.16 -19.16 -9.26
C GLY A 273 -6.38 -17.65 -9.18
N THR A 274 -5.42 -16.85 -9.64
CA THR A 274 -5.58 -15.38 -9.66
C THR A 274 -6.61 -14.93 -10.70
N LYS A 275 -6.66 -15.59 -11.87
CA LYS A 275 -7.64 -15.32 -12.92
C LYS A 275 -9.08 -15.59 -12.45
N ASP A 276 -9.29 -16.66 -11.69
CA ASP A 276 -10.60 -17.00 -11.12
C ASP A 276 -11.05 -15.93 -10.11
N LEU A 277 -10.14 -15.45 -9.27
CA LEU A 277 -10.41 -14.35 -8.34
C LEU A 277 -10.72 -13.04 -9.08
N VAL A 278 -9.95 -12.68 -10.11
CA VAL A 278 -10.24 -11.49 -10.95
C VAL A 278 -11.64 -11.59 -11.55
N SER A 279 -12.01 -12.76 -12.08
CA SER A 279 -13.34 -12.99 -12.67
C SER A 279 -14.45 -12.89 -11.62
N LYS A 280 -14.23 -13.43 -10.42
CA LYS A 280 -15.15 -13.33 -9.28
C LYS A 280 -15.36 -11.88 -8.82
N PHE A 281 -14.28 -11.11 -8.72
CA PHE A 281 -14.36 -9.71 -8.29
C PHE A 281 -14.98 -8.82 -9.37
N ALA A 282 -14.71 -9.09 -10.66
CA ALA A 282 -15.36 -8.39 -11.76
C ALA A 282 -16.89 -8.61 -11.79
N SER A 283 -17.36 -9.80 -11.41
CA SER A 283 -18.79 -10.13 -11.40
C SER A 283 -19.51 -9.73 -10.10
N SER A 284 -18.79 -9.54 -9.00
CA SER A 284 -19.39 -9.21 -7.69
C SER A 284 -18.58 -8.17 -6.91
N GLN A 285 -19.16 -6.97 -6.78
CA GLN A 285 -18.64 -5.91 -5.91
C GLN A 285 -18.57 -6.36 -4.45
N ASP A 286 -19.56 -7.09 -3.97
CA ASP A 286 -19.59 -7.59 -2.59
C ASP A 286 -18.44 -8.58 -2.31
N ALA A 287 -18.17 -9.48 -3.26
CA ALA A 287 -17.04 -10.41 -3.14
C ALA A 287 -15.70 -9.67 -3.09
N PHE A 288 -15.53 -8.65 -3.95
CA PHE A 288 -14.35 -7.79 -3.93
C PHE A 288 -14.23 -7.05 -2.60
N SER A 289 -15.28 -6.34 -2.17
CA SER A 289 -15.28 -5.55 -0.95
C SER A 289 -14.90 -6.39 0.28
N LYS A 290 -15.46 -7.60 0.42
CA LYS A 290 -15.14 -8.53 1.52
C LYS A 290 -13.68 -8.97 1.51
N ALA A 291 -13.16 -9.32 0.33
CA ALA A 291 -11.77 -9.72 0.18
C ALA A 291 -10.82 -8.54 0.47
N PHE A 292 -11.13 -7.36 -0.06
CA PHE A 292 -10.34 -6.15 0.15
C PHE A 292 -10.22 -5.78 1.62
N VAL A 293 -11.34 -5.76 2.37
CA VAL A 293 -11.34 -5.51 3.83
C VAL A 293 -10.45 -6.51 4.56
N LYS A 294 -10.61 -7.81 4.27
CA LYS A 294 -9.81 -8.87 4.91
C LYS A 294 -8.32 -8.67 4.66
N SER A 295 -7.94 -8.39 3.42
CA SER A 295 -6.54 -8.22 3.04
C SER A 295 -5.96 -6.89 3.53
N MET A 296 -6.75 -5.81 3.60
CA MET A 296 -6.34 -4.54 4.21
C MET A 296 -6.07 -4.70 5.71
N ILE A 297 -6.94 -5.41 6.44
CA ILE A 297 -6.71 -5.72 7.86
C ILE A 297 -5.41 -6.52 8.03
N LYS A 298 -5.22 -7.55 7.20
CA LYS A 298 -4.02 -8.41 7.25
C LYS A 298 -2.74 -7.63 6.95
N MET A 299 -2.70 -6.87 5.86
CA MET A 299 -1.57 -5.98 5.52
C MET A 299 -1.31 -4.97 6.64
N SER A 300 -2.36 -4.35 7.16
CA SER A 300 -2.23 -3.37 8.24
C SER A 300 -1.74 -3.98 9.55
N SER A 301 -1.80 -5.31 9.70
CA SER A 301 -1.35 -6.02 10.90
C SER A 301 0.16 -6.32 10.90
N ILE A 302 0.88 -5.94 9.85
CA ILE A 302 2.34 -6.03 9.81
C ILE A 302 2.92 -4.93 10.70
N THR A 303 3.09 -5.20 12.00
CA THR A 303 3.51 -4.18 12.97
C THR A 303 5.01 -3.93 12.92
N GLY A 304 5.40 -2.68 13.18
CA GLY A 304 6.78 -2.28 13.47
C GLY A 304 6.82 -1.14 14.48
N GLY A 305 7.98 -0.49 14.57
CA GLY A 305 8.18 0.71 15.38
C GLY A 305 8.27 0.48 16.89
N GLN A 306 8.48 1.58 17.62
CA GLN A 306 8.73 1.55 19.06
C GLN A 306 8.33 2.83 19.83
N GLU A 307 7.90 3.89 19.16
CA GLU A 307 7.53 5.14 19.83
C GLU A 307 6.13 5.65 19.43
N VAL A 308 5.70 6.74 20.05
CA VAL A 308 4.56 7.55 19.61
C VAL A 308 5.10 8.93 19.32
N ARG A 309 5.29 9.27 18.05
CA ARG A 309 5.87 10.55 17.64
C ARG A 309 4.87 11.67 17.89
N LYS A 310 5.35 12.84 18.33
CA LYS A 310 4.52 14.06 18.42
C LYS A 310 4.34 14.76 17.07
N ASP A 311 5.35 14.68 16.22
CA ASP A 311 5.34 15.16 14.84
C ASP A 311 5.71 13.99 13.91
N CYS A 312 4.84 13.65 12.96
CA CYS A 312 5.04 12.51 12.07
C CYS A 312 6.23 12.64 11.12
N ARG A 313 6.90 13.80 11.09
CA ARG A 313 8.03 14.08 10.20
C ARG A 313 9.38 13.81 10.85
N VAL A 314 9.43 13.71 12.17
CA VAL A 314 10.67 13.61 12.94
C VAL A 314 10.53 12.61 14.08
N VAL A 315 11.63 11.92 14.36
CA VAL A 315 11.78 11.07 15.54
C VAL A 315 11.77 11.95 16.80
N ASN A 316 11.16 11.46 17.90
CA ASN A 316 11.16 12.18 19.19
C ASN A 316 12.56 12.36 19.77
#